data_AF-A0A2P2MFI4-F1
#
_entry.id   AF-A0A2P2MFI4-F1
#
_cell.length_a   1.000
_cell.length_b   1.000
_cell.length_c   1.000
_cell.angle_alpha   90.00
_cell.angle_beta   90.00
_cell.angle_gamma   90.00
#
_symmetry.space_group_name_H-M   'P 1'
#
loop_
_entity.id
_entity.type
_entity.pdbx_description
1 polymer ?
#
loop_
_entity_poly.entity_id
_entity_poly.type
_entity_poly.pdbx_seq_one_letter_code
_entity_poly.pdbx_strand_id
1 'polypeptide(L)'
;MLLAVGKGSGSVEVWAYDRSGCQCDNACVYDAHDCVVTALAWAFDGYCLYSSGQDDHVRCWVLCGSCLCEVPIPSNGPGLRSSNDLPGAFLSCLGVAVSPGNLVLAMVRNTDAEQLDPMYERRVLKAAVQFFWIGGQLNLLPDNSLDVSKDAFLGFPANELVHWKSSILWSLKKFENPEKPLVTWDIIAALLAFKQSIPNFVDEILFKWLSVTYLDSSVSHSLDDVLIRIPQTLLTATSRQLHLLNVICRHVILSQLMADEINSKANIGPTVADMEHSPLWLELLFISERELRERLVGLSFSAFLTHMSHSAKSSIESGNWSPVGVAQMELWITRNHDHIRVQLKELASEVVKAERRFEPMESGDEEQCIHCSALVPFDSPDVAFCCGTETVNGVLEKHKLARCSTSMQVCTTTPSWFCKCCHRWTSKLAPETLFTMPGYGSDVRPPAESPTAGVQSKALCPFCGILLQRLLPDFLPSASPV
;
A
#
# COMPACT_ATOMS: atom_id res chain seq x y z
N MET A 1 28.68 2.00 -4.22
CA MET A 1 27.72 0.97 -3.75
C MET A 1 28.32 0.28 -2.55
N LEU A 2 27.54 -0.07 -1.53
CA LEU A 2 28.05 -0.77 -0.34
C LEU A 2 27.70 -2.26 -0.42
N LEU A 3 28.62 -3.12 -0.03
CA LEU A 3 28.44 -4.56 0.11
C LEU A 3 28.86 -4.98 1.51
N ALA A 4 27.98 -5.67 2.24
CA ALA A 4 28.33 -6.26 3.53
C ALA A 4 28.51 -7.78 3.39
N VAL A 5 29.51 -8.33 4.07
CA VAL A 5 29.86 -9.75 4.05
C VAL A 5 29.98 -10.26 5.48
N GLY A 6 29.20 -11.28 5.82
CA GLY A 6 29.27 -11.98 7.10
C GLY A 6 30.10 -13.25 6.95
N LYS A 7 31.04 -13.48 7.88
CA LYS A 7 31.95 -14.63 7.82
C LYS A 7 31.57 -15.72 8.80
N GLY A 8 32.03 -16.94 8.50
CA GLY A 8 31.97 -18.09 9.42
C GLY A 8 32.76 -17.87 10.72
N SER A 9 33.71 -16.93 10.73
CA SER A 9 34.44 -16.53 11.93
C SER A 9 33.63 -15.66 12.89
N GLY A 10 32.44 -15.19 12.48
CA GLY A 10 31.67 -14.19 13.23
C GLY A 10 32.01 -12.74 12.88
N SER A 11 32.99 -12.52 12.00
CA SER A 11 33.38 -11.19 11.54
C SER A 11 32.43 -10.68 10.44
N VAL A 12 32.20 -9.36 10.43
CA VAL A 12 31.45 -8.63 9.40
C VAL A 12 32.40 -7.67 8.68
N GLU A 13 32.35 -7.66 7.36
CA GLU A 13 33.13 -6.77 6.52
C GLU A 13 32.22 -5.91 5.65
N VAL A 14 32.57 -4.63 5.48
CA VAL A 14 31.87 -3.73 4.57
C VAL A 14 32.83 -3.25 3.49
N TRP A 15 32.40 -3.37 2.25
CA TRP A 15 33.17 -3.04 1.07
C TRP A 15 32.48 -1.91 0.31
N ALA A 16 33.25 -0.90 -0.07
CA ALA A 16 32.81 0.19 -0.92
C ALA A 16 33.25 -0.10 -2.36
N TYR A 17 32.27 -0.20 -3.26
CA TYR A 17 32.49 -0.36 -4.69
C TYR A 17 32.31 0.97 -5.42
N ASP A 18 33.37 1.43 -6.06
CA ASP A 18 33.33 2.56 -6.98
C ASP A 18 33.21 2.08 -8.43
N ARG A 19 32.10 2.46 -9.07
CA ARG A 19 31.76 2.09 -10.45
C ARG A 19 32.66 2.80 -11.47
N SER A 20 33.29 3.92 -11.10
CA SER A 20 34.16 4.70 -11.99
C SER A 20 35.60 4.18 -12.01
N GLY A 21 36.09 3.64 -10.88
CA GLY A 21 37.44 3.10 -10.75
C GLY A 21 37.56 1.58 -10.91
N CYS A 22 36.45 0.83 -10.96
CA CYS A 22 36.46 -0.65 -10.87
C CYS A 22 37.25 -1.19 -9.66
N GLN A 23 37.36 -0.39 -8.60
CA GLN A 23 38.09 -0.70 -7.38
C GLN A 23 37.11 -1.00 -6.26
N CYS A 24 37.44 -2.04 -5.47
CA CYS A 24 36.70 -2.45 -4.30
C CYS A 24 37.60 -2.21 -3.09
N ASP A 25 37.27 -1.20 -2.30
CA ASP A 25 38.02 -0.89 -1.08
C ASP A 25 37.30 -1.45 0.13
N ASN A 26 38.06 -2.15 0.98
CA ASN A 26 37.53 -2.59 2.27
C ASN A 26 37.35 -1.36 3.16
N ALA A 27 36.11 -1.05 3.50
CA ALA A 27 35.80 0.07 4.38
C ALA A 27 36.14 -0.29 5.83
N CYS A 28 35.69 -1.47 6.29
CA CYS A 28 35.97 -1.94 7.65
C CYS A 28 35.71 -3.45 7.84
N VAL A 29 36.37 -4.01 8.87
CA VAL A 29 36.20 -5.38 9.37
C VAL A 29 35.97 -5.31 10.87
N TYR A 30 34.93 -5.99 11.36
CA TYR A 30 34.55 -6.03 12.77
C TYR A 30 34.26 -7.46 13.22
N ASP A 31 34.76 -7.85 14.38
CA ASP A 31 34.37 -9.12 15.02
C ASP A 31 33.02 -8.91 15.72
N ALA A 32 31.95 -9.19 14.96
CA ALA A 32 30.59 -8.87 15.35
C ALA A 32 29.97 -9.93 16.26
N HIS A 33 30.22 -11.20 15.98
CA HIS A 33 29.57 -12.33 16.64
C HIS A 33 30.61 -13.34 17.14
N ASP A 34 30.28 -14.05 18.23
CA ASP A 34 31.14 -15.12 18.77
C ASP A 34 31.04 -16.40 17.95
N CYS A 35 30.08 -16.46 17.03
CA CYS A 35 29.78 -17.57 16.14
C CYS A 35 29.51 -17.06 14.72
N VAL A 36 29.27 -18.01 13.79
CA VAL A 36 28.97 -17.73 12.38
C VAL A 36 27.92 -16.63 12.22
N VAL A 37 28.22 -15.63 11.38
CA VAL A 37 27.21 -14.65 10.94
C VAL A 37 26.24 -15.34 9.98
N THR A 38 24.96 -15.38 10.33
CA THR A 38 23.93 -16.09 9.57
C THR A 38 23.17 -15.20 8.59
N ALA A 39 23.05 -13.91 8.89
CA ALA A 39 22.43 -12.96 7.97
C ALA A 39 22.87 -11.52 8.23
N LEU A 40 22.67 -10.70 7.20
CA LEU A 40 22.93 -9.27 7.20
C LEU A 40 21.76 -8.55 6.49
N ALA A 41 21.34 -7.41 7.03
CA ALA A 41 20.32 -6.58 6.42
C ALA A 41 20.66 -5.08 6.53
N TRP A 42 20.77 -4.40 5.39
CA TRP A 42 20.88 -2.94 5.35
C TRP A 42 19.52 -2.29 5.59
N ALA A 43 19.53 -1.20 6.35
CA ALA A 43 18.39 -0.33 6.59
C ALA A 43 18.76 1.12 6.32
N PHE A 44 17.73 1.96 6.18
CA PHE A 44 17.88 3.41 6.09
C PHE A 44 18.90 3.83 5.01
N ASP A 45 18.77 3.35 3.77
CA ASP A 45 19.70 3.63 2.66
C ASP A 45 21.18 3.31 2.92
N GLY A 46 21.45 2.34 3.79
CA GLY A 46 22.81 1.93 4.10
C GLY A 46 23.43 2.67 5.28
N TYR A 47 22.66 3.51 6.00
CA TYR A 47 23.14 4.13 7.25
C TYR A 47 23.22 3.12 8.41
N CYS A 48 22.35 2.10 8.42
CA CYS A 48 22.37 1.06 9.45
C CYS A 48 22.50 -0.34 8.83
N LEU A 49 23.30 -1.19 9.47
CA LEU A 49 23.44 -2.60 9.16
C LEU A 49 22.98 -3.42 10.38
N TYR A 50 22.13 -4.41 10.15
CA TYR A 50 21.81 -5.43 11.15
C TYR A 50 22.57 -6.70 10.82
N SER A 51 23.22 -7.28 11.83
CA SER A 51 23.86 -8.59 11.74
C SER A 51 23.22 -9.54 12.72
N SER A 52 23.04 -10.80 12.29
CA SER A 52 22.58 -11.86 13.16
C SER A 52 23.55 -13.03 13.14
N GLY A 53 23.73 -13.68 14.29
CA GLY A 53 24.65 -14.80 14.43
C GLY A 53 24.02 -16.06 15.01
N GLN A 54 24.73 -17.16 14.86
CA GLN A 54 24.39 -18.42 15.53
C GLN A 54 24.55 -18.31 17.06
N ASP A 55 25.17 -17.24 17.56
CA ASP A 55 25.21 -16.86 18.97
C ASP A 55 23.85 -16.39 19.52
N ASP A 56 22.79 -16.44 18.71
CA ASP A 56 21.41 -16.07 19.06
C ASP A 56 21.20 -14.56 19.31
N HIS A 57 22.17 -13.74 18.89
CA HIS A 57 22.10 -12.30 19.01
C HIS A 57 21.89 -11.64 17.65
N VAL A 58 21.17 -10.51 17.68
CA VAL A 58 21.14 -9.53 16.60
C VAL A 58 21.82 -8.27 17.11
N ARG A 59 22.74 -7.74 16.30
CA ARG A 59 23.45 -6.50 16.57
C ARG A 59 23.12 -5.47 15.51
N CYS A 60 23.17 -4.20 15.90
CA CYS A 60 22.99 -3.10 14.98
C CYS A 60 24.24 -2.23 14.91
N TRP A 61 24.56 -1.81 13.69
CA TRP A 61 25.73 -1.04 13.37
C TRP A 61 25.32 0.22 12.61
N VAL A 62 25.78 1.38 13.04
CA VAL A 62 25.69 2.62 12.28
C VAL A 62 26.97 2.81 11.48
N LEU A 63 26.83 3.05 10.18
CA LEU A 63 27.95 3.34 9.30
C LEU A 63 28.28 4.83 9.35
N CYS A 64 29.44 5.16 9.93
CA CYS A 64 29.97 6.51 10.03
C CYS A 64 31.23 6.63 9.16
N GLY A 65 31.07 7.11 7.93
CA GLY A 65 32.16 7.15 6.95
C GLY A 65 32.61 5.75 6.56
N SER A 66 33.82 5.36 6.97
CA SER A 66 34.38 4.02 6.73
C SER A 66 34.32 3.10 7.96
N CYS A 67 33.70 3.51 9.07
CA CYS A 67 33.68 2.73 10.31
C CYS A 67 32.26 2.30 10.69
N LEU A 68 32.13 1.11 11.28
CA LEU A 68 30.89 0.63 11.91
C LEU A 68 30.92 0.89 13.41
N CYS A 69 29.88 1.51 13.93
CA CYS A 69 29.71 1.71 15.37
C CYS A 69 28.52 0.89 15.84
N GLU A 70 28.73 -0.01 16.80
CA GLU A 70 27.63 -0.76 17.41
C GLU A 70 26.70 0.20 18.16
N VAL A 71 25.39 0.05 17.94
CA VAL A 71 24.35 0.81 18.64
C VAL A 71 23.29 -0.14 19.19
N PRO A 72 22.69 0.19 20.35
CA PRO A 72 21.64 -0.64 20.92
C PRO A 72 20.40 -0.65 20.01
N ILE A 73 19.76 -1.82 19.92
CA ILE A 73 18.43 -1.95 19.30
C ILE A 73 17.41 -1.39 20.30
N PRO A 74 16.47 -0.53 19.87
CA PRO A 74 15.46 0.03 20.77
C PRO A 74 14.65 -1.07 21.46
N SER A 75 14.55 -1.00 22.79
CA SER A 75 13.76 -1.94 23.59
C SER A 75 12.29 -1.56 23.71
N ASN A 76 11.94 -0.30 23.41
CA ASN A 76 10.61 0.26 23.56
C ASN A 76 9.91 0.33 22.20
N GLY A 77 8.74 -0.29 22.09
CA GLY A 77 7.94 -0.33 20.87
C GLY A 77 6.51 0.14 21.10
N PRO A 78 5.88 0.82 20.13
CA PRO A 78 4.50 1.26 20.27
C PRO A 78 3.56 0.05 20.43
N GLY A 79 2.64 0.12 21.40
CA GLY A 79 1.61 -0.90 21.63
C GLY A 79 2.09 -2.24 22.21
N LEU A 80 3.40 -2.45 22.41
CA LEU A 80 3.92 -3.68 23.00
C LEU A 80 4.35 -3.43 24.45
N ARG A 81 3.74 -4.15 25.40
CA ARG A 81 4.49 -4.52 26.61
C ARG A 81 5.61 -5.42 26.10
N SER A 82 6.86 -5.15 26.48
CA SER A 82 7.96 -6.06 26.20
C SER A 82 7.50 -7.46 26.62
N SER A 83 7.21 -8.32 25.64
CA SER A 83 7.16 -9.74 25.95
C SER A 83 8.58 -10.03 26.38
N ASN A 84 8.74 -10.35 27.67
CA ASN A 84 9.99 -10.88 28.18
C ASN A 84 10.49 -11.88 27.13
N ASP A 85 11.69 -11.67 26.61
CA ASP A 85 12.44 -12.74 25.96
C ASP A 85 12.28 -13.94 26.88
N LEU A 86 11.72 -15.07 26.42
CA LEU A 86 11.82 -16.30 27.18
C LEU A 86 13.32 -16.64 27.17
N PRO A 87 14.07 -16.35 28.25
CA PRO A 87 15.50 -16.54 28.22
C PRO A 87 15.72 -18.06 28.21
N GLY A 88 16.32 -18.57 27.15
CA GLY A 88 16.67 -19.98 27.01
C GLY A 88 15.82 -20.80 26.03
N ALA A 89 14.73 -20.28 25.45
CA ALA A 89 13.92 -21.06 24.50
C ALA A 89 14.52 -21.14 23.08
N PHE A 90 15.57 -20.36 22.80
CA PHE A 90 16.17 -20.23 21.48
C PHE A 90 17.66 -20.54 21.51
N LEU A 91 18.16 -21.14 20.43
CA LEU A 91 19.56 -21.61 20.32
C LEU A 91 20.41 -20.79 19.36
N SER A 92 19.78 -20.20 18.34
CA SER A 92 20.52 -19.53 17.26
C SER A 92 19.60 -18.65 16.43
N CYS A 93 20.10 -17.50 15.97
CA CYS A 93 19.44 -16.71 14.95
C CYS A 93 19.78 -17.26 13.56
N LEU A 94 18.75 -17.61 12.78
CA LEU A 94 18.87 -18.13 11.43
C LEU A 94 18.87 -17.04 10.36
N GLY A 95 18.27 -15.90 10.66
CA GLY A 95 18.20 -14.81 9.69
C GLY A 95 17.55 -13.54 10.23
N VAL A 96 17.77 -12.46 9.49
CA VAL A 96 17.20 -11.15 9.79
C VAL A 96 16.74 -10.47 8.51
N ALA A 97 15.63 -9.73 8.57
CA ALA A 97 15.10 -8.94 7.47
C ALA A 97 14.51 -7.63 7.99
N VAL A 98 14.68 -6.56 7.22
CA VAL A 98 14.14 -5.23 7.56
C VAL A 98 12.88 -4.96 6.74
N SER A 99 11.87 -4.37 7.36
CA SER A 99 10.63 -3.99 6.69
C SER A 99 10.89 -2.89 5.64
N PRO A 100 10.06 -2.77 4.58
CA PRO A 100 10.31 -1.81 3.50
C PRO A 100 10.40 -0.34 3.91
N GLY A 101 9.67 0.07 4.96
CA GLY A 101 9.77 1.39 5.58
C GLY A 101 10.95 1.54 6.56
N ASN A 102 11.66 0.47 6.91
CA ASN A 102 12.66 0.44 7.99
C ASN A 102 12.09 0.82 9.36
N LEU A 103 10.89 0.34 9.67
CA LEU A 103 10.27 0.54 10.99
C LEU A 103 10.26 -0.74 11.83
N VAL A 104 10.35 -1.91 11.18
CA VAL A 104 10.35 -3.22 11.84
C VAL A 104 11.52 -4.06 11.35
N LEU A 105 12.11 -4.82 12.27
CA LEU A 105 13.08 -5.87 12.03
C LEU A 105 12.44 -7.22 12.33
N ALA A 106 12.49 -8.14 11.38
CA ALA A 106 12.10 -9.53 11.59
C ALA A 106 13.36 -10.37 11.85
N MET A 107 13.37 -11.11 12.95
CA MET A 107 14.41 -12.05 13.34
C MET A 107 13.84 -13.46 13.32
N VAL A 108 14.53 -14.39 12.68
CA VAL A 108 14.14 -15.81 12.63
C VAL A 108 15.04 -16.58 13.58
N ARG A 109 14.45 -17.26 14.57
CA ARG A 109 15.17 -18.01 15.61
C ARG A 109 14.84 -19.49 15.54
N ASN A 110 15.85 -20.31 15.81
CA ASN A 110 15.66 -21.72 16.06
C ASN A 110 15.28 -21.95 17.52
N THR A 111 14.26 -22.75 17.74
CA THR A 111 13.78 -23.15 19.08
C THR A 111 14.62 -24.31 19.64
N ASP A 112 14.87 -24.31 20.94
CA ASP A 112 15.43 -25.47 21.62
C ASP A 112 14.40 -26.62 21.63
N ALA A 113 14.62 -27.60 20.75
CA ALA A 113 13.74 -28.75 20.60
C ALA A 113 13.61 -29.61 21.87
N GLU A 114 14.55 -29.49 22.82
CA GLU A 114 14.47 -30.18 24.12
C GLU A 114 13.58 -29.46 25.13
N GLN A 115 13.26 -28.18 24.90
CA GLN A 115 12.34 -27.39 25.74
C GLN A 115 10.91 -27.38 25.19
N LEU A 116 10.71 -27.80 23.93
CA LEU A 116 9.41 -27.90 23.30
C LEU A 116 8.66 -29.17 23.71
N ASP A 117 7.33 -29.10 23.75
CA ASP A 117 6.51 -30.30 23.91
C ASP A 117 6.82 -31.31 22.79
N PRO A 118 7.25 -32.54 23.13
CA PRO A 118 7.72 -33.52 22.14
C PRO A 118 6.61 -34.07 21.24
N MET A 119 5.34 -33.98 21.65
CA MET A 119 4.20 -34.52 20.92
C MET A 119 3.56 -33.49 19.99
N TYR A 120 3.47 -32.22 20.42
CA TYR A 120 2.74 -31.17 19.70
C TYR A 120 3.68 -30.15 19.05
N GLU A 121 4.66 -29.64 19.79
CA GLU A 121 5.46 -28.48 19.38
C GLU A 121 6.68 -28.89 18.55
N ARG A 122 7.47 -29.85 19.02
CA ARG A 122 8.72 -30.31 18.38
C ARG A 122 8.53 -30.84 16.95
N ARG A 123 7.32 -31.29 16.61
CA ARG A 123 7.00 -31.84 15.27
C ARG A 123 6.60 -30.77 14.26
N VAL A 124 6.13 -29.61 14.73
CA VAL A 124 5.47 -28.59 13.89
C VAL A 124 6.25 -27.28 13.89
N LEU A 125 6.78 -26.87 15.05
CA LEU A 125 7.57 -25.65 15.18
C LEU A 125 8.98 -25.89 14.65
N LYS A 126 9.31 -25.23 13.54
CA LYS A 126 10.64 -25.28 12.91
C LYS A 126 11.49 -24.05 13.25
N ALA A 127 10.84 -22.93 13.45
CA ALA A 127 11.47 -21.66 13.80
C ALA A 127 10.39 -20.71 14.33
N ALA A 128 10.81 -19.74 15.14
CA ALA A 128 9.98 -18.61 15.53
C ALA A 128 10.42 -17.36 14.76
N VAL A 129 9.46 -16.53 14.35
CA VAL A 129 9.73 -15.20 13.80
C VAL A 129 9.36 -14.17 14.84
N GLN A 130 10.34 -13.39 15.29
CA GLN A 130 10.18 -12.30 16.25
C GLN A 130 10.29 -10.97 15.52
N PHE A 131 9.39 -10.04 15.81
CA PHE A 131 9.39 -8.70 15.23
C PHE A 131 9.81 -7.67 16.27
N PHE A 132 10.72 -6.78 15.90
CA PHE A 132 11.22 -5.70 16.74
C PHE A 132 11.01 -4.36 16.06
N TRP A 133 10.61 -3.36 16.83
CA TRP A 133 10.48 -2.00 16.33
C TRP A 133 11.85 -1.31 16.27
N ILE A 134 12.18 -0.74 15.11
CA ILE A 134 13.45 -0.05 14.86
C ILE A 134 13.26 1.42 14.43
N GLY A 135 12.02 1.89 14.32
CA GLY A 135 11.73 3.27 13.88
C GLY A 135 12.23 4.36 14.85
N GLY A 136 12.40 4.06 16.13
CA GLY A 136 12.93 5.00 17.13
C GLY A 136 14.46 5.13 17.14
N GLN A 137 15.16 4.44 16.24
CA GLN A 137 16.61 4.24 16.36
C GLN A 137 17.47 5.37 15.79
N LEU A 138 17.04 5.99 14.69
CA LEU A 138 17.89 6.93 13.95
C LEU A 138 17.14 8.22 13.62
N ASN A 139 17.79 9.36 13.84
CA ASN A 139 17.27 10.63 13.36
C ASN A 139 17.74 10.90 11.93
N LEU A 140 16.89 10.58 10.96
CA LEU A 140 17.19 10.71 9.52
C LEU A 140 16.97 12.10 8.94
N LEU A 141 16.28 12.96 9.68
CA LEU A 141 15.96 14.33 9.29
C LEU A 141 16.46 15.26 10.41
N PRO A 142 17.73 15.71 10.35
CA PRO A 142 18.29 16.67 11.30
C PRO A 142 17.74 18.07 11.00
N ASP A 143 16.42 18.23 11.07
CA ASP A 143 15.78 19.52 10.87
C ASP A 143 15.52 20.14 12.25
N ASN A 144 16.15 21.28 12.53
CA ASN A 144 16.05 22.03 13.79
C ASN A 144 14.64 22.60 14.07
N SER A 145 13.64 22.22 13.27
CA SER A 145 12.23 22.66 13.32
C SER A 145 11.29 21.65 13.99
N LEU A 146 11.81 20.51 14.46
CA LEU A 146 11.01 19.44 15.09
C LEU A 146 10.68 19.79 16.55
N ASP A 147 9.79 20.75 16.74
CA ASP A 147 9.23 21.10 18.05
C ASP A 147 8.15 20.08 18.43
N VAL A 148 8.57 18.87 18.82
CA VAL A 148 7.68 17.92 19.50
C VAL A 148 7.46 18.45 20.91
N SER A 149 6.20 18.54 21.35
CA SER A 149 5.86 18.96 22.72
C SER A 149 6.76 18.23 23.73
N LYS A 150 7.49 18.97 24.56
CA LYS A 150 8.51 18.47 25.51
C LYS A 150 7.97 17.53 26.60
N ASP A 151 6.70 17.18 26.54
CA ASP A 151 6.05 16.35 27.54
C ASP A 151 6.34 14.89 27.23
N ALA A 152 7.14 14.26 28.10
CA ALA A 152 7.37 12.82 28.06
C ALA A 152 6.02 12.11 28.24
N PHE A 153 5.51 11.51 27.16
CA PHE A 153 4.30 10.69 27.23
C PHE A 153 4.64 9.34 27.87
N LEU A 154 3.76 8.88 28.76
CA LEU A 154 3.95 7.69 29.59
C LEU A 154 4.52 6.51 28.78
N GLY A 155 5.80 6.19 29.01
CA GLY A 155 6.50 5.05 28.41
C GLY A 155 7.49 5.36 27.28
N PHE A 156 7.53 6.58 26.73
CA PHE A 156 8.50 6.98 25.70
C PHE A 156 9.29 8.23 26.09
N PRO A 157 10.63 8.20 26.02
CA PRO A 157 11.42 9.41 26.18
C PRO A 157 11.25 10.31 24.94
N ALA A 158 11.25 11.63 25.15
CA ALA A 158 10.91 12.61 24.10
C ALA A 158 11.83 12.54 22.86
N ASN A 159 13.10 12.16 23.05
CA ASN A 159 14.07 11.93 21.97
C ASN A 159 13.67 10.75 21.07
N GLU A 160 13.13 9.67 21.61
CA GLU A 160 12.65 8.53 20.82
C GLU A 160 11.45 8.93 19.94
N LEU A 161 10.52 9.74 20.46
CA LEU A 161 9.38 10.23 19.66
C LEU A 161 9.84 11.08 18.48
N VAL A 162 10.88 11.90 18.66
CA VAL A 162 11.49 12.66 17.55
C VAL A 162 12.06 11.72 16.49
N HIS A 163 12.78 10.65 16.90
CA HIS A 163 13.30 9.66 15.96
C HIS A 163 12.18 8.91 15.24
N TRP A 164 11.14 8.48 15.97
CA TRP A 164 9.95 7.85 15.38
C TRP A 164 9.29 8.74 14.34
N LYS A 165 9.08 10.01 14.66
CA LYS A 165 8.50 10.99 13.72
C LYS A 165 9.37 11.12 12.47
N SER A 166 10.69 11.27 12.63
CA SER A 166 11.63 11.34 11.50
C SER A 166 11.60 10.08 10.64
N SER A 167 11.63 8.89 11.25
CA SER A 167 11.59 7.60 10.56
C SER A 167 10.29 7.40 9.81
N ILE A 168 9.13 7.69 10.42
CA ILE A 168 7.83 7.55 9.76
C ILE A 168 7.73 8.50 8.57
N LEU A 169 8.09 9.78 8.73
CA LEU A 169 8.07 10.77 7.65
C LEU A 169 9.02 10.39 6.49
N TRP A 170 10.22 9.92 6.83
CA TRP A 170 11.17 9.40 5.85
C TRP A 170 10.62 8.19 5.09
N SER A 171 9.94 7.28 5.81
CA SER A 171 9.33 6.08 5.24
C SER A 171 8.22 6.45 4.26
N LEU A 172 7.32 7.36 4.66
CA LEU A 172 6.23 7.86 3.81
C LEU A 172 6.78 8.46 2.50
N LYS A 173 7.85 9.26 2.58
CA LYS A 173 8.52 9.83 1.39
C LYS A 173 9.10 8.75 0.47
N LYS A 174 9.63 7.66 1.02
CA LYS A 174 10.22 6.57 0.22
C LYS A 174 9.24 5.83 -0.66
N PHE A 175 7.97 5.80 -0.28
CA PHE A 175 6.93 5.13 -1.07
C PHE A 175 6.58 5.86 -2.35
N GLU A 176 7.11 7.06 -2.61
CA GLU A 176 6.96 7.76 -3.89
C GLU A 176 7.81 7.13 -5.01
N ASN A 177 8.89 6.40 -4.67
CA ASN A 177 9.74 5.79 -5.68
C ASN A 177 8.96 4.70 -6.47
N PRO A 178 8.79 4.83 -7.79
CA PRO A 178 8.04 3.87 -8.61
C PRO A 178 8.71 2.49 -8.69
N GLU A 179 10.03 2.40 -8.49
CA GLU A 179 10.78 1.14 -8.50
C GLU A 179 10.51 0.29 -7.25
N LYS A 180 10.00 0.91 -6.17
CA LYS A 180 9.73 0.21 -4.91
C LYS A 180 8.29 -0.28 -4.85
N PRO A 181 8.03 -1.52 -4.37
CA PRO A 181 6.67 -2.00 -4.19
C PRO A 181 5.96 -1.18 -3.08
N LEU A 182 4.65 -0.98 -3.23
CA LEU A 182 3.83 -0.26 -2.24
C LEU A 182 3.45 -1.20 -1.08
N VAL A 183 4.41 -1.48 -0.20
CA VAL A 183 4.22 -2.35 0.97
C VAL A 183 4.24 -1.49 2.24
N THR A 184 3.07 -1.11 2.74
CA THR A 184 2.92 -0.08 3.80
C THR A 184 2.60 -0.64 5.18
N TRP A 185 2.64 -1.97 5.37
CA TRP A 185 2.14 -2.61 6.59
C TRP A 185 2.83 -2.11 7.87
N ASP A 186 4.14 -1.84 7.80
CA ASP A 186 4.97 -1.44 8.94
C ASP A 186 4.66 -0.02 9.39
N ILE A 187 4.51 0.91 8.44
CA ILE A 187 4.04 2.28 8.70
C ILE A 187 2.63 2.24 9.30
N ILE A 188 1.72 1.49 8.69
CA ILE A 188 0.32 1.44 9.14
C ILE A 188 0.22 0.83 10.53
N ALA A 189 0.96 -0.24 10.82
CA ALA A 189 1.02 -0.84 12.14
C ALA A 189 1.61 0.13 13.18
N ALA A 190 2.68 0.86 12.85
CA ALA A 190 3.26 1.86 13.74
C ALA A 190 2.28 3.01 14.01
N LEU A 191 1.68 3.59 12.96
CA LEU A 191 0.70 4.67 13.09
C LEU A 191 -0.54 4.23 13.87
N LEU A 192 -1.04 3.01 13.65
CA LEU A 192 -2.17 2.48 14.40
C LEU A 192 -1.83 2.32 15.89
N ALA A 193 -0.67 1.72 16.20
CA ALA A 193 -0.21 1.54 17.57
C ALA A 193 -0.04 2.89 18.28
N PHE A 194 0.54 3.89 17.63
CA PHE A 194 0.61 5.26 18.16
C PHE A 194 -0.76 5.94 18.23
N LYS A 195 -1.69 5.70 17.31
CA LYS A 195 -3.03 6.28 17.37
C LYS A 195 -3.79 5.77 18.58
N GLN A 196 -3.56 4.53 19.00
CA GLN A 196 -4.15 3.94 20.20
C GLN A 196 -3.53 4.48 21.51
N SER A 197 -2.23 4.79 21.51
CA SER A 197 -1.52 5.23 22.72
C SER A 197 -1.39 6.74 22.88
N ILE A 198 -1.05 7.45 21.80
CA ILE A 198 -0.76 8.90 21.74
C ILE A 198 -1.37 9.49 20.45
N PRO A 199 -2.71 9.69 20.38
CA PRO A 199 -3.39 10.14 19.16
C PRO A 199 -2.83 11.44 18.56
N ASN A 200 -2.53 12.43 19.41
CA ASN A 200 -2.03 13.75 18.98
C ASN A 200 -0.69 13.66 18.23
N PHE A 201 0.14 12.67 18.56
CA PHE A 201 1.42 12.43 17.88
C PHE A 201 1.20 11.98 16.43
N VAL A 202 0.18 11.14 16.21
CA VAL A 202 -0.21 10.74 14.85
C VAL A 202 -0.76 11.93 14.07
N ASP A 203 -1.59 12.75 14.71
CA ASP A 203 -2.16 13.93 14.05
C ASP A 203 -1.06 14.94 13.66
N GLU A 204 -0.02 15.10 14.47
CA GLU A 204 1.16 15.91 14.15
C GLU A 204 1.99 15.34 12.98
N ILE A 205 2.20 14.01 12.93
CA ILE A 205 2.86 13.33 11.81
C ILE A 205 2.07 13.55 10.52
N LEU A 206 0.76 13.30 10.57
CA LEU A 206 -0.12 13.42 9.41
C LEU A 206 -0.20 14.86 8.93
N PHE A 207 -0.35 15.83 9.85
CA PHE A 207 -0.25 17.25 9.52
C PHE A 207 1.05 17.57 8.77
N LYS A 208 2.21 17.18 9.32
CA LYS A 208 3.51 17.48 8.68
C LYS A 208 3.67 16.78 7.32
N TRP A 209 3.28 15.51 7.23
CA TRP A 209 3.34 14.75 5.98
C TRP A 209 2.44 15.38 4.91
N LEU A 210 1.18 15.66 5.26
CA LEU A 210 0.20 16.22 4.34
C LEU A 210 0.60 17.62 3.86
N SER A 211 1.05 18.50 4.75
CA SER A 211 1.50 19.85 4.38
C SER A 211 2.70 19.83 3.43
N VAL A 212 3.70 18.97 3.70
CA VAL A 212 4.89 18.84 2.84
C VAL A 212 4.56 18.19 1.50
N THR A 213 3.62 17.25 1.47
CA THR A 213 3.31 16.46 0.25
C THR A 213 2.37 17.19 -0.69
N TYR A 214 1.43 17.99 -0.17
CA TYR A 214 0.30 18.51 -0.95
C TYR A 214 0.15 20.03 -0.99
N LEU A 215 0.82 20.79 -0.11
CA LEU A 215 0.53 22.23 0.06
C LEU A 215 1.72 23.17 -0.19
N ASP A 216 2.92 22.65 -0.50
CA ASP A 216 4.17 23.36 -0.86
C ASP A 216 4.59 24.55 0.05
N SER A 217 3.84 24.86 1.10
CA SER A 217 3.96 26.07 1.91
C SER A 217 3.57 25.81 3.37
N SER A 218 4.31 26.43 4.29
CA SER A 218 4.20 26.25 5.75
C SER A 218 3.06 27.03 6.41
N VAL A 219 2.02 27.43 5.67
CA VAL A 219 1.03 28.43 6.12
C VAL A 219 -0.13 27.80 6.91
N SER A 220 -0.25 26.48 6.94
CA SER A 220 -1.30 25.81 7.72
C SER A 220 -1.02 25.87 9.22
N HIS A 221 -2.01 26.30 10.01
CA HIS A 221 -1.90 26.40 11.47
C HIS A 221 -2.46 25.17 12.21
N SER A 222 -3.32 24.39 11.54
CA SER A 222 -3.98 23.21 12.13
C SER A 222 -4.17 22.09 11.11
N LEU A 223 -4.46 20.88 11.58
CA LEU A 223 -4.80 19.73 10.73
C LEU A 223 -6.10 19.97 9.94
N ASP A 224 -7.10 20.63 10.52
CA ASP A 224 -8.34 20.98 9.82
C ASP A 224 -8.10 21.90 8.63
N ASP A 225 -7.27 22.93 8.80
CA ASP A 225 -6.92 23.84 7.71
C ASP A 225 -6.26 23.11 6.54
N VAL A 226 -5.44 22.09 6.85
CA VAL A 226 -4.77 21.24 5.86
C VAL A 226 -5.81 20.39 5.13
N LEU A 227 -6.67 19.68 5.87
CA LEU A 227 -7.67 18.77 5.31
C LEU A 227 -8.67 19.50 4.40
N ILE A 228 -9.02 20.74 4.71
CA ILE A 228 -9.92 21.56 3.87
C ILE A 228 -9.25 21.99 2.54
N ARG A 229 -7.93 22.20 2.53
CA ARG A 229 -7.21 22.72 1.35
C ARG A 229 -6.74 21.63 0.38
N ILE A 230 -6.33 20.46 0.89
CA ILE A 230 -5.79 19.36 0.08
C ILE A 230 -6.71 18.89 -1.05
N PRO A 231 -8.04 18.83 -0.90
CA PRO A 231 -8.95 18.49 -2.00
C PRO A 231 -8.67 19.23 -3.31
N GLN A 232 -8.18 20.46 -3.24
CA GLN A 232 -7.87 21.30 -4.41
C GLN A 232 -6.54 20.92 -5.07
N THR A 233 -5.63 20.28 -4.34
CA THR A 233 -4.28 19.90 -4.79
C THR A 233 -4.12 18.41 -5.09
N LEU A 234 -5.10 17.56 -4.73
CA LEU A 234 -5.04 16.11 -5.04
C LEU A 234 -4.90 15.80 -6.55
N LEU A 235 -5.28 16.73 -7.43
CA LEU A 235 -5.12 16.57 -8.88
C LEU A 235 -3.65 16.49 -9.31
N THR A 236 -2.76 17.18 -8.58
CA THR A 236 -1.31 17.18 -8.83
C THR A 236 -0.59 16.06 -8.08
N ALA A 237 -1.31 15.27 -7.28
CA ALA A 237 -0.74 14.14 -6.57
C ALA A 237 -0.46 12.96 -7.50
N THR A 238 0.62 12.22 -7.26
CA THR A 238 0.90 10.95 -7.94
C THR A 238 -0.11 9.88 -7.52
N SER A 239 -0.33 8.84 -8.33
CA SER A 239 -1.25 7.77 -7.94
C SER A 239 -0.80 7.07 -6.65
N ARG A 240 0.52 6.97 -6.43
CA ARG A 240 1.09 6.36 -5.23
C ARG A 240 0.79 7.15 -3.96
N GLN A 241 0.83 8.49 -4.03
CA GLN A 241 0.43 9.37 -2.94
C GLN A 241 -1.05 9.17 -2.58
N LEU A 242 -1.92 9.07 -3.59
CA LEU A 242 -3.35 8.80 -3.40
C LEU A 242 -3.61 7.40 -2.80
N HIS A 243 -2.89 6.37 -3.26
CA HIS A 243 -2.98 5.03 -2.68
C HIS A 243 -2.57 5.02 -1.21
N LEU A 244 -1.43 5.64 -0.89
CA LEU A 244 -0.94 5.76 0.48
C LEU A 244 -1.92 6.52 1.39
N LEU A 245 -2.46 7.64 0.90
CA LEU A 245 -3.50 8.41 1.58
C LEU A 245 -4.72 7.53 1.88
N ASN A 246 -5.21 6.78 0.89
CA ASN A 246 -6.38 5.93 1.06
C ASN A 246 -6.16 4.81 2.09
N VAL A 247 -4.96 4.22 2.13
CA VAL A 247 -4.60 3.20 3.13
C VAL A 247 -4.56 3.81 4.52
N ILE A 248 -3.94 4.98 4.69
CA ILE A 248 -3.89 5.69 5.99
C ILE A 248 -5.31 6.06 6.45
N CYS A 249 -6.12 6.64 5.57
CA CYS A 249 -7.51 6.97 5.89
C CYS A 249 -8.27 5.74 6.39
N ARG A 250 -8.18 4.61 5.67
CA ARG A 250 -8.96 3.40 6.00
C ARG A 250 -8.45 2.67 7.24
N HIS A 251 -7.13 2.52 7.39
CA HIS A 251 -6.56 1.65 8.42
C HIS A 251 -6.08 2.38 9.67
N VAL A 252 -5.80 3.68 9.60
CA VAL A 252 -5.34 4.46 10.76
C VAL A 252 -6.48 5.32 11.29
N ILE A 253 -7.01 6.20 10.44
CA ILE A 253 -8.00 7.21 10.85
C ILE A 253 -9.39 6.59 11.04
N LEU A 254 -9.89 5.87 10.04
CA LEU A 254 -11.23 5.30 9.99
C LEU A 254 -11.22 3.82 10.41
N SER A 255 -10.24 3.42 11.23
CA SER A 255 -10.01 2.03 11.64
C SER A 255 -11.17 1.40 12.40
N GLN A 256 -12.07 2.21 12.97
CA GLN A 256 -13.29 1.77 13.66
C GLN A 256 -14.45 1.44 12.71
N LEU A 257 -14.39 1.88 11.45
CA LEU A 257 -15.44 1.68 10.46
C LEU A 257 -15.15 0.46 9.59
N MET A 258 -16.19 -0.30 9.27
CA MET A 258 -16.06 -1.40 8.34
C MET A 258 -15.92 -0.87 6.90
N ALA A 259 -15.12 -1.54 6.08
CA ALA A 259 -14.89 -1.10 4.70
C ALA A 259 -16.18 -0.97 3.88
N ASP A 260 -17.18 -1.82 4.13
CA ASP A 260 -18.50 -1.76 3.49
C ASP A 260 -19.30 -0.52 3.90
N GLU A 261 -19.17 -0.07 5.16
CA GLU A 261 -19.81 1.15 5.65
C GLU A 261 -19.24 2.37 4.92
N ILE A 262 -17.91 2.46 4.85
CA ILE A 262 -17.18 3.51 4.12
C ILE A 262 -17.60 3.52 2.64
N ASN A 263 -17.68 2.36 2.00
CA ASN A 263 -18.02 2.25 0.58
C ASN A 263 -19.46 2.66 0.28
N SER A 264 -20.39 2.45 1.22
CA SER A 264 -21.82 2.61 0.98
C SER A 264 -22.29 4.07 0.86
N LYS A 265 -21.51 5.05 1.36
CA LYS A 265 -21.84 6.49 1.52
C LYS A 265 -23.13 6.82 2.30
N ALA A 266 -24.13 5.94 2.29
CA ALA A 266 -25.50 6.15 2.77
C ALA A 266 -25.72 5.69 4.22
N ASN A 267 -24.83 4.85 4.79
CA ASN A 267 -24.94 4.32 6.15
C ASN A 267 -23.85 4.84 7.08
N ILE A 268 -23.39 6.08 6.88
CA ILE A 268 -22.51 6.74 7.84
C ILE A 268 -23.39 7.22 9.00
N GLY A 269 -23.67 6.32 9.94
CA GLY A 269 -24.54 6.57 11.10
C GLY A 269 -23.99 7.64 12.06
N PRO A 270 -24.66 7.87 13.22
CA PRO A 270 -24.23 8.85 14.22
C PRO A 270 -22.83 8.55 14.80
N THR A 271 -22.31 7.33 14.65
CA THR A 271 -20.98 6.89 15.08
C THR A 271 -19.81 7.69 14.49
N VAL A 272 -19.98 8.32 13.33
CA VAL A 272 -18.92 9.13 12.70
C VAL A 272 -18.96 10.60 13.13
N ALA A 273 -20.11 11.09 13.57
CA ALA A 273 -20.28 12.47 14.02
C ALA A 273 -19.56 12.74 15.35
N ASP A 274 -19.36 11.70 16.16
CA ASP A 274 -18.71 11.79 17.48
C ASP A 274 -17.18 11.69 17.41
N MET A 275 -16.60 11.35 16.25
CA MET A 275 -15.15 11.24 16.08
C MET A 275 -14.55 12.51 15.47
N GLU A 276 -13.57 13.09 16.17
CA GLU A 276 -12.87 14.32 15.77
C GLU A 276 -12.28 14.20 14.35
N HIS A 277 -12.48 15.24 13.51
CA HIS A 277 -12.02 15.35 12.11
C HIS A 277 -12.53 14.29 11.11
N SER A 278 -13.30 13.28 11.55
CA SER A 278 -13.68 12.13 10.70
C SER A 278 -14.45 12.48 9.43
N PRO A 279 -15.37 13.47 9.41
CA PRO A 279 -16.05 13.89 8.18
C PRO A 279 -15.09 14.43 7.10
N LEU A 280 -14.07 15.20 7.50
CA LEU A 280 -13.08 15.76 6.57
C LEU A 280 -12.21 14.66 5.96
N TRP A 281 -11.81 13.68 6.77
CA TRP A 281 -11.05 12.52 6.29
C TRP A 281 -11.85 11.62 5.34
N LEU A 282 -13.15 11.44 5.59
CA LEU A 282 -14.05 10.71 4.69
C LEU A 282 -14.23 11.45 3.36
N GLU A 283 -14.45 12.76 3.39
CA GLU A 283 -14.51 13.59 2.19
C GLU A 283 -13.21 13.47 1.38
N LEU A 284 -12.07 13.62 2.04
CA LEU A 284 -10.76 13.49 1.41
C LEU A 284 -10.54 12.11 0.77
N LEU A 285 -10.91 11.03 1.47
CA LEU A 285 -10.87 9.66 0.95
C LEU A 285 -11.73 9.53 -0.31
N PHE A 286 -12.96 10.04 -0.31
CA PHE A 286 -13.85 9.94 -1.47
C PHE A 286 -13.34 10.73 -2.68
N ILE A 287 -12.73 11.90 -2.45
CA ILE A 287 -12.14 12.71 -3.53
C ILE A 287 -10.92 11.98 -4.12
N SER A 288 -10.05 11.43 -3.28
CA SER A 288 -8.89 10.63 -3.70
C SER A 288 -9.31 9.36 -4.47
N GLU A 289 -10.33 8.64 -4.01
CA GLU A 289 -10.83 7.46 -4.73
C GLU A 289 -11.51 7.82 -6.05
N ARG A 290 -12.23 8.94 -6.13
CA ARG A 290 -12.77 9.45 -7.39
C ARG A 290 -11.64 9.75 -8.37
N GLU A 291 -10.58 10.41 -7.90
CA GLU A 291 -9.41 10.74 -8.71
C GLU A 291 -8.73 9.51 -9.31
N LEU A 292 -8.50 8.47 -8.50
CA LEU A 292 -7.95 7.19 -8.96
C LEU A 292 -8.89 6.50 -9.97
N ARG A 293 -10.20 6.62 -9.79
CA ARG A 293 -11.20 6.10 -10.73
C ARG A 293 -11.15 6.83 -12.07
N GLU A 294 -11.07 8.17 -12.06
CA GLU A 294 -10.91 8.97 -13.29
C GLU A 294 -9.64 8.59 -14.06
N ARG A 295 -8.51 8.41 -13.36
CA ARG A 295 -7.25 7.94 -13.97
C ARG A 295 -7.40 6.58 -14.62
N LEU A 296 -8.03 5.63 -13.93
CA LEU A 296 -8.29 4.29 -14.45
C LEU A 296 -9.18 4.33 -15.70
N VAL A 297 -10.24 5.12 -15.70
CA VAL A 297 -11.13 5.27 -16.87
C VAL A 297 -10.39 5.94 -18.04
N GLY A 298 -9.61 6.99 -17.77
CA GLY A 298 -8.80 7.67 -18.79
C GLY A 298 -7.76 6.76 -19.44
N LEU A 299 -7.06 5.93 -18.65
CA LEU A 299 -6.16 4.89 -19.14
C LEU A 299 -6.90 3.86 -20.00
N SER A 300 -8.09 3.43 -19.54
CA SER A 300 -8.89 2.43 -20.25
C SER A 300 -9.37 2.94 -21.60
N PHE A 301 -9.86 4.17 -21.69
CA PHE A 301 -10.27 4.79 -22.94
C PHE A 301 -9.09 5.03 -23.88
N SER A 302 -7.97 5.53 -23.35
CA SER A 302 -6.75 5.73 -24.16
C SER A 302 -6.25 4.41 -24.76
N ALA A 303 -6.24 3.34 -23.96
CA ALA A 303 -5.88 2.00 -24.44
C ALA A 303 -6.87 1.49 -25.49
N PHE A 304 -8.18 1.66 -25.27
CA PHE A 304 -9.22 1.27 -26.23
C PHE A 304 -9.06 1.97 -27.58
N LEU A 305 -8.89 3.29 -27.58
CA LEU A 305 -8.68 4.08 -28.80
C LEU A 305 -7.40 3.65 -29.54
N THR A 306 -6.34 3.36 -28.80
CA THR A 306 -5.07 2.85 -29.36
C THR A 306 -5.30 1.49 -30.03
N HIS A 307 -5.94 0.54 -29.35
CA HIS A 307 -6.27 -0.78 -29.92
C HIS A 307 -7.11 -0.68 -31.20
N MET A 308 -8.12 0.20 -31.21
CA MET A 308 -8.96 0.44 -32.40
C MET A 308 -8.18 1.02 -33.58
N SER A 309 -7.18 1.86 -33.32
CA SER A 309 -6.32 2.42 -34.37
C SER A 309 -5.34 1.40 -34.97
N HIS A 310 -4.88 0.43 -34.17
CA HIS A 310 -3.92 -0.60 -34.59
C HIS A 310 -4.56 -1.82 -35.26
N SER A 311 -5.83 -2.16 -34.97
CA SER A 311 -6.52 -3.29 -35.63
C SER A 311 -6.64 -3.13 -37.15
N ALA A 312 -6.53 -1.90 -37.67
CA ALA A 312 -6.47 -1.60 -39.11
C ALA A 312 -5.13 -1.98 -39.79
N LYS A 313 -4.09 -2.35 -39.04
CA LYS A 313 -2.75 -2.68 -39.55
C LYS A 313 -2.14 -3.90 -38.82
N SER A 314 -2.64 -5.10 -39.13
CA SER A 314 -2.05 -6.44 -38.90
C SER A 314 -1.49 -6.83 -37.50
N SER A 315 -1.90 -8.03 -37.06
CA SER A 315 -1.39 -8.87 -35.96
C SER A 315 -1.21 -8.20 -34.59
N ILE A 316 -2.19 -8.45 -33.72
CA ILE A 316 -2.14 -8.24 -32.27
C ILE A 316 -0.88 -8.93 -31.73
N GLU A 317 0.09 -8.15 -31.23
CA GLU A 317 1.10 -8.70 -30.36
C GLU A 317 0.40 -9.25 -29.10
N SER A 318 0.39 -10.57 -28.98
CA SER A 318 -0.19 -11.29 -27.86
C SER A 318 0.60 -10.97 -26.59
N GLY A 319 0.15 -9.96 -25.83
CA GLY A 319 0.80 -9.56 -24.59
C GLY A 319 0.34 -8.23 -24.00
N ASN A 320 -0.34 -7.37 -24.77
CA ASN A 320 -0.77 -6.06 -24.28
C ASN A 320 -2.05 -6.13 -23.44
N TRP A 321 -2.07 -5.41 -22.31
CA TRP A 321 -3.26 -5.21 -21.50
C TRP A 321 -4.41 -4.62 -22.32
N SER A 322 -5.61 -5.17 -22.17
CA SER A 322 -6.83 -4.71 -22.84
C SER A 322 -7.87 -4.24 -21.81
N PRO A 323 -8.44 -3.03 -21.97
CA PRO A 323 -9.52 -2.57 -21.10
C PRO A 323 -10.76 -3.44 -21.31
N VAL A 324 -11.51 -3.64 -20.23
CA VAL A 324 -12.81 -4.35 -20.22
C VAL A 324 -13.82 -3.45 -19.52
N GLY A 325 -15.09 -3.51 -19.96
CA GLY A 325 -16.17 -2.73 -19.36
C GLY A 325 -16.22 -1.26 -19.80
N VAL A 326 -15.78 -0.97 -21.03
CA VAL A 326 -15.81 0.38 -21.61
C VAL A 326 -17.22 0.97 -21.57
N ALA A 327 -18.26 0.20 -21.92
CA ALA A 327 -19.65 0.63 -21.82
C ALA A 327 -20.08 1.03 -20.39
N GLN A 328 -19.66 0.27 -19.37
CA GLN A 328 -19.93 0.60 -17.97
C GLN A 328 -19.20 1.88 -17.53
N MET A 329 -17.98 2.11 -18.02
CA MET A 329 -17.24 3.34 -17.78
C MET A 329 -17.89 4.55 -18.45
N GLU A 330 -18.45 4.40 -19.66
CA GLU A 330 -19.23 5.45 -20.31
C GLU A 330 -20.49 5.81 -19.51
N LEU A 331 -21.25 4.80 -19.05
CA LEU A 331 -22.42 5.01 -18.16
C LEU A 331 -22.02 5.72 -16.87
N TRP A 332 -20.86 5.38 -16.31
CA TRP A 332 -20.31 6.06 -15.14
C TRP A 332 -20.02 7.53 -15.43
N ILE A 333 -19.50 7.86 -16.62
CA ILE A 333 -19.27 9.25 -17.02
C ILE A 333 -20.56 10.03 -17.17
N THR A 334 -21.58 9.44 -17.82
CA THR A 334 -22.88 10.08 -17.99
C THR A 334 -23.53 10.41 -16.65
N ARG A 335 -23.44 9.51 -15.67
CA ARG A 335 -24.01 9.72 -14.32
C ARG A 335 -23.26 10.75 -13.48
N ASN A 336 -21.97 10.95 -13.72
CA ASN A 336 -21.12 11.88 -12.96
C ASN A 336 -20.76 13.11 -13.80
N HIS A 337 -21.58 13.43 -14.81
CA HIS A 337 -21.26 14.43 -15.82
C HIS A 337 -20.80 15.76 -15.22
N ASP A 338 -21.43 16.25 -14.17
CA ASP A 338 -21.13 17.58 -13.61
C ASP A 338 -19.83 17.62 -12.79
N HIS A 339 -19.30 16.46 -12.39
CA HIS A 339 -18.12 16.36 -11.54
C HIS A 339 -16.89 15.82 -12.27
N ILE A 340 -17.05 15.39 -13.53
CA ILE A 340 -15.96 14.83 -14.33
C ILE A 340 -15.24 15.92 -15.12
N ARG A 341 -13.92 15.76 -15.22
CA ARG A 341 -13.04 16.64 -15.99
C ARG A 341 -13.39 16.68 -17.47
N VAL A 342 -13.20 17.86 -18.07
CA VAL A 342 -13.46 18.11 -19.50
C VAL A 342 -12.67 17.16 -20.38
N GLN A 343 -11.39 16.93 -20.10
CA GLN A 343 -10.55 16.05 -20.93
C GLN A 343 -11.03 14.59 -20.92
N LEU A 344 -11.56 14.11 -19.78
CA LEU A 344 -12.12 12.75 -19.71
C LEU A 344 -13.42 12.65 -20.50
N LYS A 345 -14.23 13.72 -20.54
CA LYS A 345 -15.42 13.82 -21.40
C LYS A 345 -15.07 13.86 -22.89
N GLU A 346 -13.97 14.53 -23.24
CA GLU A 346 -13.44 14.56 -24.61
C GLU A 346 -13.01 13.14 -25.04
N LEU A 347 -12.24 12.44 -24.19
CA LEU A 347 -11.87 11.05 -24.42
C LEU A 347 -13.11 10.14 -24.57
N ALA A 348 -14.11 10.28 -23.70
CA ALA A 348 -15.37 9.55 -23.82
C ALA A 348 -16.05 9.80 -25.17
N SER A 349 -16.08 11.06 -25.60
CA SER A 349 -16.66 11.45 -26.89
C SER A 349 -15.88 10.89 -28.08
N GLU A 350 -14.56 10.71 -27.96
CA GLU A 350 -13.74 10.02 -28.95
C GLU A 350 -14.03 8.51 -29.00
N VAL A 351 -14.21 7.87 -27.84
CA VAL A 351 -14.57 6.45 -27.74
C VAL A 351 -15.91 6.19 -28.44
N VAL A 352 -16.97 6.94 -28.11
CA VAL A 352 -18.28 6.83 -28.76
C VAL A 352 -18.18 7.01 -30.28
N LYS A 353 -17.31 7.91 -30.77
CA LYS A 353 -17.08 8.09 -32.21
C LYS A 353 -16.34 6.91 -32.83
N ALA A 354 -15.39 6.31 -32.12
CA ALA A 354 -14.66 5.13 -32.57
C ALA A 354 -15.57 3.91 -32.63
N GLU A 355 -16.41 3.68 -31.63
CA GLU A 355 -17.39 2.59 -31.58
C GLU A 355 -18.42 2.66 -32.72
N ARG A 356 -18.77 3.87 -33.20
CA ARG A 356 -19.68 4.01 -34.35
C ARG A 356 -19.04 3.70 -35.70
N ARG A 357 -17.70 3.69 -35.80
CA ARG A 357 -16.96 3.51 -37.06
C ARG A 357 -16.68 2.06 -37.40
N PHE A 358 -16.56 1.22 -36.37
CA PHE A 358 -16.49 -0.23 -36.49
C PHE A 358 -17.88 -0.73 -36.12
N GLU A 359 -18.50 -1.62 -36.91
CA GLU A 359 -19.86 -2.11 -36.66
C GLU A 359 -20.12 -2.40 -35.17
N PRO A 360 -21.35 -2.19 -34.65
CA PRO A 360 -21.63 -2.28 -33.23
C PRO A 360 -21.26 -3.68 -32.75
N MET A 361 -20.11 -3.77 -32.07
CA MET A 361 -19.70 -4.96 -31.33
C MET A 361 -20.69 -5.04 -30.17
N GLU A 362 -21.84 -5.69 -30.39
CA GLU A 362 -22.98 -5.82 -29.47
C GLU A 362 -23.02 -4.70 -28.42
N SER A 363 -23.28 -3.48 -28.92
CA SER A 363 -23.42 -2.29 -28.09
C SER A 363 -24.67 -2.45 -27.23
N GLY A 364 -24.49 -3.03 -26.05
CA GLY A 364 -25.55 -3.21 -25.06
C GLY A 364 -25.71 -4.63 -24.54
N ASP A 365 -24.63 -5.26 -24.05
CA ASP A 365 -24.82 -6.34 -23.07
C ASP A 365 -25.38 -5.71 -21.79
N GLU A 366 -26.71 -5.62 -21.72
CA GLU A 366 -27.40 -5.39 -20.47
C GLU A 366 -26.92 -6.47 -19.50
N GLU A 367 -26.18 -6.07 -18.46
CA GLU A 367 -25.54 -7.01 -17.56
C GLU A 367 -26.61 -7.90 -16.91
N GLN A 368 -26.38 -9.21 -16.90
CA GLN A 368 -27.33 -10.16 -16.34
C GLN A 368 -26.88 -10.65 -14.98
N CYS A 369 -27.86 -10.90 -14.11
CA CYS A 369 -27.63 -11.46 -12.80
C CYS A 369 -27.17 -12.92 -12.92
N ILE A 370 -26.04 -13.26 -12.29
CA ILE A 370 -25.53 -14.64 -12.25
C ILE A 370 -26.45 -15.62 -11.52
N HIS A 371 -27.39 -15.12 -10.70
CA HIS A 371 -28.28 -15.95 -9.88
C HIS A 371 -29.67 -16.14 -10.50
N CYS A 372 -30.23 -15.12 -11.14
CA CYS A 372 -31.60 -15.18 -11.70
C CYS A 372 -31.71 -14.73 -13.16
N SER A 373 -30.59 -14.43 -13.83
CA SER A 373 -30.54 -13.92 -15.22
C SER A 373 -31.30 -12.61 -15.49
N ALA A 374 -31.91 -12.00 -14.47
CA ALA A 374 -32.54 -10.69 -14.58
C ALA A 374 -31.52 -9.60 -14.91
N LEU A 375 -31.99 -8.55 -15.58
CA LEU A 375 -31.18 -7.38 -15.92
C LEU A 375 -30.61 -6.69 -14.67
N VAL A 376 -29.41 -6.14 -14.81
CA VAL A 376 -28.67 -5.44 -13.76
C VAL A 376 -28.39 -4.01 -14.25
N PRO A 377 -29.18 -3.01 -13.83
CA PRO A 377 -28.90 -1.63 -14.17
C PRO A 377 -27.54 -1.19 -13.60
N PHE A 378 -26.88 -0.27 -14.32
CA PHE A 378 -25.64 0.33 -13.83
C PHE A 378 -25.96 1.43 -12.82
N ASP A 379 -26.15 1.07 -11.54
CA ASP A 379 -26.51 2.05 -10.51
C ASP A 379 -25.33 2.66 -9.76
N SER A 380 -24.33 1.85 -9.46
CA SER A 380 -23.12 2.22 -8.73
C SER A 380 -21.93 1.50 -9.36
N PRO A 381 -20.72 2.09 -9.33
CA PRO A 381 -19.52 1.42 -9.84
C PRO A 381 -19.01 0.27 -8.94
N ASP A 382 -19.47 0.20 -7.69
CA ASP A 382 -18.95 -0.75 -6.69
C ASP A 382 -19.94 -1.88 -6.34
N VAL A 383 -21.25 -1.59 -6.39
CA VAL A 383 -22.33 -2.53 -6.05
C VAL A 383 -23.38 -2.52 -7.14
N ALA A 384 -23.93 -3.68 -7.46
CA ALA A 384 -25.05 -3.84 -8.37
C ALA A 384 -26.22 -4.55 -7.69
N PHE A 385 -27.44 -4.24 -8.12
CA PHE A 385 -28.64 -4.99 -7.75
C PHE A 385 -29.36 -5.39 -9.03
N CYS A 386 -29.79 -6.65 -9.13
CA CYS A 386 -30.62 -7.06 -10.26
C CYS A 386 -32.06 -6.52 -10.12
N CYS A 387 -32.77 -6.46 -11.24
CA CYS A 387 -34.20 -6.12 -11.26
C CYS A 387 -35.06 -7.14 -10.50
N GLY A 388 -34.54 -8.36 -10.29
CA GLY A 388 -35.25 -9.46 -9.65
C GLY A 388 -36.19 -10.19 -10.62
N THR A 389 -36.63 -11.37 -10.22
CA THR A 389 -37.67 -12.15 -10.91
C THR A 389 -38.86 -12.29 -9.98
N GLU A 390 -40.08 -12.11 -10.47
CA GLU A 390 -41.28 -12.34 -9.66
C GLU A 390 -41.31 -13.79 -9.17
N THR A 391 -41.30 -13.97 -7.85
CA THR A 391 -41.49 -15.29 -7.25
C THR A 391 -42.99 -15.61 -7.16
N VAL A 392 -43.32 -16.90 -7.02
CA VAL A 392 -44.71 -17.41 -6.90
C VAL A 392 -45.52 -16.72 -5.78
N ASN A 393 -44.85 -16.09 -4.80
CA ASN A 393 -45.45 -15.38 -3.68
C ASN A 393 -45.59 -13.85 -3.90
N GLY A 394 -45.27 -13.33 -5.08
CA GLY A 394 -45.36 -11.89 -5.40
C GLY A 394 -44.27 -11.02 -4.78
N VAL A 395 -43.24 -11.62 -4.17
CA VAL A 395 -42.07 -10.88 -3.64
C VAL A 395 -40.96 -10.88 -4.69
N LEU A 396 -40.50 -9.67 -5.04
CA LEU A 396 -39.41 -9.45 -5.99
C LEU A 396 -38.06 -9.61 -5.27
N GLU A 397 -37.43 -10.78 -5.38
CA GLU A 397 -36.11 -11.00 -4.81
C GLU A 397 -35.02 -10.36 -5.68
N LYS A 398 -34.33 -9.36 -5.13
CA LYS A 398 -33.18 -8.70 -5.76
C LYS A 398 -31.88 -9.24 -5.16
N HIS A 399 -30.96 -9.67 -6.02
CA HIS A 399 -29.64 -10.11 -5.62
C HIS A 399 -28.65 -8.94 -5.58
N LYS A 400 -27.88 -8.82 -4.49
CA LYS A 400 -26.74 -7.90 -4.39
C LYS A 400 -25.52 -8.54 -5.06
N LEU A 401 -24.93 -7.84 -6.02
CA LEU A 401 -23.79 -8.29 -6.82
C LEU A 401 -22.61 -7.35 -6.62
N ALA A 402 -21.39 -7.89 -6.65
CA ALA A 402 -20.16 -7.11 -6.63
C ALA A 402 -19.78 -6.67 -8.03
N ARG A 403 -19.36 -5.41 -8.20
CA ARG A 403 -18.75 -4.93 -9.44
C ARG A 403 -17.23 -4.93 -9.34
N CYS A 404 -16.59 -5.23 -10.46
CA CYS A 404 -15.16 -5.18 -10.60
C CYS A 404 -14.69 -3.73 -10.50
N SER A 405 -13.88 -3.41 -9.52
CA SER A 405 -13.26 -2.09 -9.33
C SER A 405 -12.44 -1.61 -10.53
N THR A 406 -11.98 -2.52 -11.40
CA THR A 406 -11.18 -2.19 -12.58
C THR A 406 -12.04 -2.00 -13.84
N SER A 407 -13.02 -2.87 -14.09
CA SER A 407 -13.85 -2.83 -15.30
C SER A 407 -15.25 -2.25 -15.09
N MET A 408 -15.66 -2.02 -13.85
CA MET A 408 -17.01 -1.66 -13.42
C MET A 408 -18.11 -2.67 -13.79
N GLN A 409 -17.75 -3.83 -14.37
CA GLN A 409 -18.70 -4.90 -14.70
C GLN A 409 -19.04 -5.76 -13.49
N VAL A 410 -20.21 -6.38 -13.50
CA VAL A 410 -20.61 -7.42 -12.53
C VAL A 410 -19.57 -8.55 -12.52
N CYS A 411 -19.11 -8.92 -11.33
CA CYS A 411 -18.16 -10.02 -11.17
C CYS A 411 -18.84 -11.37 -11.47
N THR A 412 -18.15 -12.22 -12.23
CA THR A 412 -18.55 -13.61 -12.45
C THR A 412 -18.06 -14.52 -11.31
N THR A 413 -18.56 -15.76 -11.27
CA THR A 413 -18.36 -16.72 -10.16
C THR A 413 -16.93 -17.26 -10.00
N THR A 414 -16.00 -17.00 -10.93
CA THR A 414 -14.65 -17.61 -10.91
C THR A 414 -13.59 -16.77 -11.64
N PRO A 415 -12.33 -16.82 -11.19
CA PRO A 415 -11.86 -16.36 -9.88
C PRO A 415 -11.73 -14.84 -9.86
N SER A 416 -12.37 -14.21 -8.88
CA SER A 416 -12.24 -12.78 -8.59
C SER A 416 -11.15 -12.54 -7.55
N TRP A 417 -10.40 -11.46 -7.74
CA TRP A 417 -9.45 -10.95 -6.78
C TRP A 417 -10.18 -10.08 -5.76
N PHE A 418 -9.71 -10.08 -4.52
CA PHE A 418 -10.30 -9.35 -3.41
C PHE A 418 -9.25 -8.50 -2.68
N CYS A 419 -9.61 -7.25 -2.38
CA CYS A 419 -8.78 -6.33 -1.62
C CYS A 419 -9.13 -6.39 -0.12
N LYS A 420 -8.18 -6.80 0.73
CA LYS A 420 -8.35 -6.78 2.19
C LYS A 420 -8.49 -5.38 2.81
N CYS A 421 -8.09 -4.33 2.11
CA CYS A 421 -8.16 -2.95 2.62
C CYS A 421 -9.53 -2.30 2.39
N CYS A 422 -10.01 -2.30 1.15
CA CYS A 422 -11.28 -1.64 0.80
C CYS A 422 -12.43 -2.60 0.55
N HIS A 423 -12.21 -3.91 0.66
CA HIS A 423 -13.19 -4.97 0.41
C HIS A 423 -13.81 -4.96 -1.01
N ARG A 424 -13.15 -4.27 -1.96
CA ARG A 424 -13.57 -4.26 -3.36
C ARG A 424 -13.07 -5.49 -4.09
N TRP A 425 -13.84 -5.89 -5.10
CA TRP A 425 -13.57 -7.02 -5.96
C TRP A 425 -12.96 -6.58 -7.28
N THR A 426 -12.19 -7.46 -7.91
CA THR A 426 -11.52 -7.21 -9.18
C THR A 426 -11.51 -8.50 -10.00
N SER A 427 -12.24 -8.56 -11.12
CA SER A 427 -12.19 -9.70 -12.06
C SER A 427 -11.03 -9.59 -13.06
N LYS A 428 -10.54 -8.36 -13.32
CA LYS A 428 -9.46 -8.06 -14.25
C LYS A 428 -8.46 -7.13 -13.58
N LEU A 429 -7.17 -7.42 -13.70
CA LEU A 429 -6.12 -6.64 -13.05
C LEU A 429 -5.91 -5.29 -13.74
N ALA A 430 -5.61 -4.27 -12.94
CA ALA A 430 -5.29 -2.92 -13.43
C ALA A 430 -3.89 -2.90 -14.08
N PRO A 431 -3.66 -2.00 -15.06
CA PRO A 431 -2.35 -1.84 -15.70
C PRO A 431 -1.34 -1.26 -14.71
N GLU A 432 -0.07 -1.66 -14.81
CA GLU A 432 1.01 -1.17 -13.95
C GLU A 432 1.12 0.36 -13.97
N THR A 433 0.87 0.98 -15.13
CA THR A 433 0.89 2.43 -15.32
C THR A 433 0.02 3.16 -14.30
N LEU A 434 -1.14 2.61 -13.91
CA LEU A 434 -2.03 3.23 -12.92
C LEU A 434 -1.30 3.51 -11.59
N PHE A 435 -0.37 2.65 -11.19
CA PHE A 435 0.37 2.73 -9.94
C PHE A 435 1.64 3.58 -10.02
N THR A 436 2.02 4.05 -11.19
CA THR A 436 3.20 4.90 -11.42
C THR A 436 2.87 6.23 -12.06
N MET A 437 1.58 6.51 -12.33
CA MET A 437 1.17 7.78 -12.94
C MET A 437 1.62 8.98 -12.08
N PRO A 438 2.33 9.95 -12.69
CA PRO A 438 2.57 11.23 -12.05
C PRO A 438 1.25 11.98 -11.85
N GLY A 439 1.29 13.06 -11.06
CA GLY A 439 0.18 14.00 -10.98
C GLY A 439 -0.11 14.66 -12.32
N TYR A 440 -1.33 15.17 -12.49
CA TYR A 440 -1.72 15.84 -13.73
C TYR A 440 -1.00 17.18 -13.86
N GLY A 441 0.01 17.23 -14.72
CA GLY A 441 0.55 18.47 -15.27
C GLY A 441 -0.13 18.80 -16.59
N SER A 442 -1.30 19.45 -16.55
CA SER A 442 -2.08 19.98 -17.69
C SER A 442 -2.52 19.01 -18.83
N ASP A 443 -1.74 17.99 -19.17
CA ASP A 443 -2.05 17.02 -20.23
C ASP A 443 -2.54 15.70 -19.64
N VAL A 444 -3.80 15.37 -19.98
CA VAL A 444 -4.48 14.13 -19.59
C VAL A 444 -4.11 12.96 -20.47
N ARG A 445 -3.43 13.23 -21.60
CA ARG A 445 -2.84 12.14 -22.38
C ARG A 445 -1.66 11.58 -21.59
N PRO A 446 -1.66 10.28 -21.24
CA PRO A 446 -0.42 9.65 -20.81
C PRO A 446 0.64 9.99 -21.87
N PRO A 447 1.89 10.28 -21.47
CA PRO A 447 2.94 10.54 -22.44
C PRO A 447 2.87 9.43 -23.49
N ALA A 448 2.90 9.82 -24.76
CA ALA A 448 2.97 8.91 -25.89
C ALA A 448 4.34 8.22 -25.85
N GLU A 449 4.57 7.39 -24.84
CA GLU A 449 5.72 6.52 -24.77
C GLU A 449 5.50 5.39 -25.78
N SER A 450 6.48 5.30 -26.67
CA SER A 450 6.67 4.26 -27.65
C SER A 450 6.26 2.88 -27.14
N PRO A 451 5.52 2.08 -27.93
CA PRO A 451 5.15 0.73 -27.56
C PRO A 451 6.38 -0.18 -27.77
N THR A 452 7.22 -0.31 -26.76
CA THR A 452 8.31 -1.31 -26.79
C THR A 452 8.43 -2.16 -25.53
N ALA A 453 7.42 -2.15 -24.65
CA ALA A 453 7.28 -3.18 -23.62
C ALA A 453 5.80 -3.37 -23.29
N GLY A 454 5.29 -4.61 -23.39
CA GLY A 454 3.89 -4.88 -23.08
C GLY A 454 3.51 -4.41 -21.68
N VAL A 455 2.41 -3.67 -21.58
CA VAL A 455 1.93 -3.14 -20.28
C VAL A 455 1.52 -4.31 -19.39
N GLN A 456 2.34 -4.61 -18.39
CA GLN A 456 2.07 -5.68 -17.44
C GLN A 456 0.93 -5.29 -16.51
N SER A 457 0.08 -6.25 -16.15
CA SER A 457 -0.95 -6.07 -15.13
C SER A 457 -0.42 -6.47 -13.76
N LYS A 458 -0.72 -5.70 -12.71
CA LYS A 458 -0.33 -6.04 -11.33
C LYS A 458 -1.53 -6.48 -10.50
N ALA A 459 -1.31 -7.45 -9.62
CA ALA A 459 -2.30 -7.92 -8.66
C ALA A 459 -2.48 -6.92 -7.49
N LEU A 460 -2.63 -5.63 -7.79
CA LEU A 460 -2.78 -4.56 -6.81
C LEU A 460 -4.17 -3.92 -6.93
N CYS A 461 -4.75 -3.52 -5.80
CA CYS A 461 -6.03 -2.82 -5.77
C CYS A 461 -5.90 -1.43 -6.41
N PRO A 462 -6.77 -1.04 -7.36
CA PRO A 462 -6.68 0.27 -8.03
C PRO A 462 -6.88 1.46 -7.08
N PHE A 463 -7.45 1.24 -5.89
CA PHE A 463 -7.77 2.30 -4.92
C PHE A 463 -6.83 2.37 -3.72
N CYS A 464 -6.19 1.26 -3.36
CA CYS A 464 -5.36 1.18 -2.16
C CYS A 464 -3.90 0.80 -2.49
N GLY A 465 -3.63 0.34 -3.71
CA GLY A 465 -2.31 -0.16 -4.11
C GLY A 465 -1.82 -1.40 -3.36
N ILE A 466 -2.62 -1.95 -2.43
CA ILE A 466 -2.34 -3.17 -1.67
C ILE A 466 -2.53 -4.40 -2.56
N LEU A 467 -1.72 -5.43 -2.32
CA LEU A 467 -1.79 -6.72 -2.99
C LEU A 467 -3.17 -7.37 -2.82
N LEU A 468 -3.79 -7.69 -3.95
CA LEU A 468 -5.04 -8.41 -4.01
C LEU A 468 -4.82 -9.89 -3.68
N GLN A 469 -5.76 -10.47 -2.94
CA GLN A 469 -5.78 -11.89 -2.65
C GLN A 469 -6.72 -12.61 -3.62
N ARG A 470 -6.37 -13.84 -4.01
CA ARG A 470 -7.33 -14.73 -4.66
C ARG A 470 -8.20 -15.35 -3.58
N LEU A 471 -9.50 -15.40 -3.81
CA LEU A 471 -10.38 -16.17 -2.96
C LEU A 471 -10.00 -17.66 -3.09
N LEU A 472 -9.35 -18.19 -2.06
CA LEU A 472 -9.26 -19.64 -1.90
C LEU A 472 -10.62 -20.11 -1.37
N PRO A 473 -11.19 -21.21 -1.89
CA PRO A 473 -12.36 -21.82 -1.28
C PRO A 473 -12.15 -22.01 0.23
N ASP A 474 -13.18 -21.78 1.04
CA ASP A 474 -13.11 -21.83 2.52
C ASP A 474 -12.55 -23.15 3.09
N PHE A 475 -12.54 -24.23 2.30
CA PHE A 475 -11.97 -25.53 2.67
C PHE A 475 -10.45 -25.63 2.50
N LEU A 476 -9.80 -24.66 1.87
CA LEU A 476 -8.33 -24.59 1.77
C LEU A 476 -7.81 -23.65 2.85
N PRO A 477 -7.19 -24.16 3.93
CA PRO A 477 -6.58 -23.32 4.95
C PRO A 477 -5.51 -22.43 4.30
N SER A 478 -5.77 -21.13 4.25
CA SER A 478 -4.83 -20.14 3.77
C SER A 478 -3.61 -20.10 4.72
N ALA A 479 -2.43 -20.44 4.20
CA ALA A 479 -1.17 -20.00 4.78
C ALA A 479 -0.97 -18.50 4.46
N SER A 480 -1.66 -17.61 5.18
CA SER A 480 -1.31 -16.19 5.17
C SER A 480 -0.77 -15.82 6.55
N PRO A 481 0.44 -15.23 6.64
CA PRO A 481 0.78 -14.44 7.80
C PRO A 481 -0.08 -13.17 7.80
N VAL A 482 -0.40 -12.72 9.01
CA VAL A 482 -1.17 -11.51 9.34
C VAL A 482 -0.60 -10.27 8.69
#